data_AF-A0A426ZMW1-F1
#
_entry.id   AF-A0A426ZMW1-F1
#
_cell.length_a   1.000
_cell.length_b   1.000
_cell.length_c   1.000
_cell.angle_alpha   90.00
_cell.angle_beta   90.00
_cell.angle_gamma   90.00
#
_symmetry.space_group_name_H-M   'P 1'
#
loop_
_entity.id
_entity.type
_entity.pdbx_description
1 polymer ?
#
loop_
_entity_poly.entity_id
_entity_poly.type
_entity_poly.pdbx_seq_one_letter_code
_entity_poly.pdbx_strand_id
1 'polypeptide(L)' 'MRMEFSRCEDGDPTSWISWAKKLFHFHRTPKESKVEVASNQLNGDAIQWYDLYETYHGVLS' A
#
# COMPACT_ATOMS: atom_id res chain seq x y z
N MET A 1 -8.32 -4.65 16.17
CA MET A 1 -8.91 -5.55 15.15
C MET A 1 -7.92 -5.60 14.00
N ARG A 2 -7.18 -6.71 13.84
CA ARG A 2 -6.30 -6.88 12.67
C ARG A 2 -7.21 -7.11 11.48
N MET A 3 -7.26 -6.15 10.57
CA MET A 3 -7.91 -6.31 9.29
C MET A 3 -6.98 -7.22 8.48
N GLU A 4 -7.20 -8.53 8.59
CA GLU A 4 -6.58 -9.51 7.71
C GLU A 4 -7.14 -9.24 6.32
N PHE A 5 -6.44 -8.39 5.60
CA PHE A 5 -6.74 -8.14 4.21
C PHE A 5 -6.51 -9.44 3.47
N SER A 6 -7.58 -9.95 2.86
CA SER A 6 -7.51 -11.06 1.92
C SER A 6 -6.37 -10.73 0.96
N ARG A 7 -5.27 -11.50 1.03
CA ARG A 7 -4.06 -11.32 0.22
C ARG A 7 -4.52 -11.02 -1.19
N CYS A 8 -4.12 -9.85 -1.70
CA CYS A 8 -4.38 -9.50 -3.08
C CYS A 8 -3.88 -10.67 -3.94
N GLU A 9 -4.78 -11.25 -4.72
CA GLU A 9 -4.49 -12.42 -5.53
C GLU A 9 -3.25 -12.17 -6.38
N ASP A 10 -2.22 -12.99 -6.15
CA ASP A 10 -1.18 -13.44 -7.06
C ASP A 10 -0.74 -12.50 -8.20
N GLY A 11 -0.41 -11.24 -7.87
CA GLY A 11 0.56 -10.47 -8.66
C GLY A 11 0.04 -9.54 -9.77
N ASP A 12 -1.27 -9.21 -9.84
CA ASP A 12 -1.73 -8.09 -10.69
C ASP A 12 -1.76 -6.75 -9.90
N PRO A 13 -0.84 -5.81 -10.18
CA PRO A 13 -0.82 -4.51 -9.52
C PRO A 13 -2.09 -3.69 -9.81
N THR A 14 -2.75 -3.91 -10.94
CA THR A 14 -3.95 -3.16 -11.35
C THR A 14 -5.15 -3.49 -10.46
N SER A 15 -5.33 -4.78 -10.18
CA SER A 15 -6.33 -5.29 -9.25
C SER A 15 -6.08 -4.78 -7.83
N TRP A 16 -4.81 -4.77 -7.38
CA TRP A 16 -4.43 -4.21 -6.07
C TRP A 16 -4.79 -2.73 -5.93
N ILE A 17 -4.43 -1.90 -6.92
CA ILE A 17 -4.71 -0.46 -6.92
C ILE A 17 -6.23 -0.21 -6.91
N SER A 18 -6.99 -0.97 -7.69
CA SER A 18 -8.45 -0.85 -7.76
C SER A 18 -9.10 -1.17 -6.42
N TRP A 19 -8.59 -2.19 -5.74
CA TRP A 19 -9.07 -2.59 -4.42
C TRP A 19 -8.67 -1.57 -3.34
N ALA A 20 -7.42 -1.09 -3.33
CA ALA A 20 -6.95 -0.04 -2.41
C ALA A 20 -7.79 1.25 -2.52
N LYS A 21 -8.16 1.66 -3.74
CA LYS A 21 -9.05 2.81 -3.96
C LYS A 21 -10.43 2.62 -3.32
N LYS A 22 -11.04 1.44 -3.46
CA LYS A 22 -12.34 1.12 -2.82
C LYS A 22 -12.22 1.15 -1.30
N LEU A 23 -11.13 0.60 -0.77
CA LEU A 23 -10.85 0.58 0.66
C LEU A 23 -10.72 1.99 1.24
N PHE A 24 -9.92 2.86 0.61
CA PHE A 24 -9.76 4.25 1.05
C PHE A 24 -11.07 5.03 0.98
N HIS A 25 -11.90 4.75 -0.02
CA HIS A 25 -13.21 5.37 -0.13
C HIS A 25 -14.13 4.93 1.01
N PHE A 26 -14.20 3.61 1.26
CA PHE A 26 -15.04 3.03 2.30
C PHE A 26 -14.66 3.55 3.70
N HIS A 27 -13.36 3.57 4.02
CA HIS A 27 -12.87 4.05 5.31
C HIS A 27 -12.68 5.57 5.39
N ARG A 28 -12.97 6.31 4.31
CA ARG A 28 -12.71 7.76 4.20
C ARG A 28 -11.28 8.12 4.62
N THR A 29 -10.31 7.31 4.20
CA THR A 29 -8.90 7.49 4.58
C THR A 29 -8.40 8.88 4.12
N PRO A 30 -7.84 9.70 5.02
CA PRO A 30 -7.25 10.99 4.70
C PRO A 30 -6.18 10.86 3.61
N LYS A 31 -6.02 11.88 2.76
CA LYS A 31 -5.09 11.81 1.63
C LYS A 31 -3.65 11.58 2.09
N GLU A 32 -3.28 12.19 3.22
CA GLU A 32 -1.97 12.10 3.85
C GLU A 32 -1.67 10.68 4.34
N SER A 33 -2.68 9.96 4.85
CA SER A 33 -2.52 8.62 5.40
C SER A 33 -2.64 7.50 4.37
N LYS A 34 -3.07 7.77 3.13
CA LYS A 34 -3.31 6.72 2.12
C LYS A 34 -2.04 5.93 1.80
N VAL A 35 -0.89 6.62 1.65
CA VAL A 35 0.38 5.97 1.29
C VAL A 35 0.83 5.04 2.41
N GLU A 36 0.84 5.53 3.65
CA GLU A 36 1.18 4.75 4.84
C GLU A 36 0.26 3.52 5.04
N VAL A 37 -1.04 3.70 4.83
CA VAL A 37 -1.99 2.58 4.93
C VAL A 37 -1.79 1.57 3.80
N ALA A 38 -1.45 2.02 2.59
CA ALA A 38 -1.18 1.13 1.46
C ALA A 38 0.13 0.35 1.64
N SER A 39 1.20 1.01 2.12
CA SER A 39 2.51 0.39 2.30
C SER A 39 2.49 -0.72 3.34
N ASN A 40 1.68 -0.58 4.40
CA ASN A 40 1.42 -1.63 5.39
C ASN A 40 0.79 -2.91 4.81
N GLN A 41 0.30 -2.88 3.57
CA GLN A 41 -0.30 -4.03 2.87
C GLN A 41 0.60 -4.60 1.77
N LEU A 42 1.79 -4.03 1.56
CA LEU A 42 2.78 -4.57 0.64
C LEU A 42 3.45 -5.80 1.25
N ASN A 43 3.84 -6.73 0.37
CA ASN A 43 4.56 -7.93 0.77
C ASN A 43 5.46 -8.40 -0.38
N GLY A 44 6.42 -9.28 -0.08
CA GLY A 44 7.34 -9.83 -1.09
C GLY A 44 8.16 -8.74 -1.79
N ASP A 45 8.35 -8.85 -3.09
CA ASP A 45 9.19 -7.91 -3.85
C ASP A 45 8.68 -6.46 -3.81
N ALA A 46 7.37 -6.28 -3.58
CA ALA A 46 6.77 -4.94 -3.51
C ALA A 46 7.19 -4.17 -2.24
N ILE A 47 7.39 -4.85 -1.11
CA ILE A 47 7.88 -4.17 0.11
C ILE A 47 9.36 -3.81 -0.05
N GLN A 48 10.16 -4.69 -0.65
CA GLN A 48 11.58 -4.42 -0.93
C GLN A 48 11.75 -3.21 -1.87
N TRP A 49 10.92 -3.12 -2.91
CA TRP A 49 10.93 -1.95 -3.81
C TRP A 49 10.53 -0.67 -3.09
N TYR A 50 9.52 -0.73 -2.22
CA TYR A 50 9.04 0.43 -1.45
C TYR A 50 10.10 0.91 -0.44
N ASP A 51 10.74 0.00 0.29
CA ASP A 51 11.83 0.34 1.22
C ASP A 51 13.02 1.00 0.50
N LEU A 52 13.34 0.51 -0.70
CA LEU A 52 14.37 1.10 -1.55
C LEU A 52 13.97 2.51 -2.01
N TYR A 53 12.73 2.68 -2.44
CA TYR A 53 12.17 3.99 -2.82
C TYR A 53 12.23 4.99 -1.65
N GLU A 54 11.80 4.60 -0.46
CA GLU A 54 11.90 5.43 0.75
C GLU A 54 13.34 5.74 1.13
N THR A 55 14.27 4.82 0.93
CA THR A 55 15.70 5.08 1.17
C THR A 55 16.22 6.19 0.25
N TYR A 56 15.85 6.18 -1.03
CA TYR A 56 16.29 7.23 -1.97
C TYR A 56 15.57 8.56 -1.78
N HIS A 57 14.28 8.54 -1.45
CA HIS A 57 13.47 9.76 -1.34
C HIS A 57 13.39 10.34 0.07
N GLY A 58 13.60 9.52 1.11
CA GLY A 58 13.69 9.96 2.51
C GLY A 58 15.02 10.62 2.86
N VAL A 59 16.10 10.33 2.12
CA VAL A 59 17.40 11.02 2.24
C VAL A 59 17.38 12.42 1.58
N LEU A 60 16.41 12.70 0.72
CA LEU A 60 16.25 13.97 0.00
C LEU A 60 15.16 14.90 0.59
N SER A 61 14.61 14.55 1.75
CA SER A 61 13.64 15.36 2.50
C SER A 61 14.32 16.38 3.41
#